data_AF-A0A537TUU3-F1
#
_entry.id   AF-A0A537TUU3-F1
#
_cell.length_a   1.000
_cell.length_b   1.000
_cell.length_c   1.000
_cell.angle_alpha   90.00
_cell.angle_beta   90.00
_cell.angle_gamma   90.00
#
_symmetry.space_group_name_H-M   'P 1'
#
loop_
_entity.id
_entity.type
_entity.pdbx_description
1 polymer ?
#
loop_
_entity_poly.entity_id
_entity_poly.type
_entity_poly.pdbx_seq_one_letter_code
_entity_poly.pdbx_strand_id
1 'polypeptide(L)'
;AVPTLAETGYAGAPSRSWYGLFTPAGTPKPIVDKLAREVAAIFADATFRERHLTARSLVSAINTPDEFAAEIRRDRALAQQVVKAAGLEPQ
;
A
#
# COMPACT_ATOMS: atom_id res chain seq x y z
N ALA A 1 -19.80 -15.23 1.75
CA ALA A 1 -18.80 -14.18 2.01
C ALA A 1 -18.21 -14.44 3.39
N VAL A 2 -16.90 -14.20 3.58
CA VAL A 2 -16.24 -14.29 4.89
C VAL A 2 -16.26 -12.90 5.52
N PRO A 3 -16.71 -12.72 6.77
CA PRO A 3 -16.75 -11.40 7.40
C PRO A 3 -15.33 -10.87 7.67
N THR A 4 -15.17 -9.57 7.55
CA THR A 4 -14.01 -8.82 8.01
C THR A 4 -13.97 -8.79 9.54
N LEU A 5 -12.80 -8.52 10.13
CA LEU A 5 -12.69 -8.34 11.58
C LEU A 5 -13.55 -7.17 12.11
N ALA A 6 -13.68 -6.09 11.32
CA ALA A 6 -14.53 -4.96 11.71
C ALA A 6 -16.00 -5.37 11.87
N GLU A 7 -16.50 -6.25 10.99
CA GLU A 7 -17.88 -6.76 11.04
C GLU A 7 -18.13 -7.70 12.23
N THR A 8 -17.08 -8.21 12.89
CA THR A 8 -17.21 -9.00 14.12
C THR A 8 -17.14 -8.15 15.40
N GLY A 9 -17.01 -6.83 15.27
CA GLY A 9 -16.87 -5.90 16.39
C GLY A 9 -15.43 -5.71 16.87
N TYR A 10 -14.43 -6.25 16.16
CA TYR A 10 -13.04 -5.95 16.45
C TYR A 10 -12.70 -4.50 16.05
N ALA A 11 -12.35 -3.68 17.05
CA ALA A 11 -12.00 -2.27 16.89
C ALA A 11 -10.48 -2.00 16.92
N GLY A 12 -9.66 -3.04 16.78
CA GLY A 12 -8.20 -2.90 16.77
C GLY A 12 -7.68 -2.38 15.42
N ALA A 13 -6.35 -2.25 15.32
CA ALA A 13 -5.70 -1.71 14.14
C ALA A 13 -6.02 -2.55 12.89
N PRO A 14 -6.40 -1.92 11.76
CA PRO A 14 -6.59 -2.64 10.51
C PRO A 14 -5.25 -3.22 10.04
N SER A 15 -5.24 -4.50 9.69
CA SER A 15 -4.09 -5.15 9.07
C SER A 15 -4.31 -5.19 7.57
N ARG A 16 -3.56 -4.35 6.83
CA ARG A 16 -3.54 -4.37 5.37
C ARG A 16 -2.09 -4.33 4.90
N SER A 17 -1.70 -5.35 4.13
CA SER A 17 -0.42 -5.35 3.43
C SER A 17 -0.56 -4.67 2.08
N TRP A 18 0.47 -3.95 1.66
CA TRP A 18 0.54 -3.30 0.36
C TRP A 18 1.91 -3.53 -0.29
N TYR A 19 1.97 -3.24 -1.59
CA TYR A 19 3.19 -3.21 -2.37
C TYR A 19 3.36 -1.82 -2.97
N GLY A 20 4.61 -1.38 -3.12
CA GLY A 20 4.93 -0.07 -3.66
C GLY A 20 6.23 -0.07 -4.42
N LEU A 21 6.36 0.90 -5.34
CA LEU A 21 7.57 1.14 -6.10
C LEU A 21 8.30 2.36 -5.52
N PHE A 22 9.60 2.22 -5.28
CA PHE A 22 10.44 3.26 -4.72
C PHE A 22 11.56 3.63 -5.68
N THR A 23 12.01 4.87 -5.59
CA THR A 23 13.18 5.37 -6.30
C THR A 23 14.24 5.83 -5.30
N PRO A 24 15.52 5.95 -5.69
CA PRO A 24 16.54 6.53 -4.83
C PRO A 24 16.17 7.94 -4.34
N ALA A 25 16.59 8.28 -3.13
CA ALA A 25 16.42 9.63 -2.60
C ALA A 25 17.08 10.67 -3.52
N GLY A 26 16.40 11.78 -3.76
CA GLY A 26 16.88 12.84 -4.66
C GLY A 26 16.60 12.61 -6.15
N THR A 27 15.89 11.52 -6.53
CA THR A 27 15.43 11.34 -7.91
C THR A 27 14.60 12.55 -8.37
N PRO A 28 14.94 13.20 -9.50
CA PRO A 28 14.21 14.37 -9.99
C PRO A 28 12.71 14.10 -10.19
N LYS A 29 11.88 15.04 -9.75
CA LYS A 29 10.41 14.95 -9.84
C LYS A 29 9.88 14.54 -11.23
N PRO A 30 10.40 15.07 -12.36
CA PRO A 30 9.92 14.65 -13.68
C PRO A 30 10.11 13.15 -13.97
N ILE A 31 11.13 12.50 -13.40
CA ILE A 31 11.35 11.06 -13.55
C ILE A 31 10.34 10.28 -12.71
N VAL A 32 10.10 10.72 -11.47
CA VAL A 32 9.10 10.12 -10.59
C VAL A 32 7.70 10.22 -11.20
N ASP A 33 7.35 11.39 -11.72
CA ASP A 33 6.05 11.63 -12.36
C ASP A 33 5.88 10.78 -13.63
N LYS A 34 6.95 10.61 -14.41
CA LYS A 34 6.95 9.68 -15.56
C LYS A 34 6.67 8.25 -15.10
N LEU A 35 7.41 7.74 -14.11
CA LEU A 35 7.22 6.37 -13.61
C LEU A 35 5.81 6.15 -13.07
N ALA A 36 5.29 7.09 -12.29
CA ALA A 36 3.93 7.01 -11.75
C ALA A 36 2.88 6.91 -12.87
N ARG A 37 3.02 7.71 -13.93
CA ARG A 37 2.13 7.67 -15.08
C ARG A 37 2.19 6.33 -15.82
N GLU A 38 3.38 5.80 -16.09
CA GLU A 38 3.53 4.51 -16.78
C GLU A 38 2.94 3.36 -15.95
N VAL A 39 3.16 3.37 -14.62
CA VAL A 39 2.54 2.38 -13.71
C VAL A 39 1.03 2.47 -13.74
N ALA A 40 0.47 3.68 -13.67
CA ALA A 40 -0.98 3.88 -13.77
C ALA A 40 -1.54 3.36 -15.10
N ALA A 41 -0.83 3.59 -16.22
CA ALA A 41 -1.23 3.10 -17.53
C ALA A 41 -1.24 1.56 -17.59
N ILE A 42 -0.24 0.89 -17.02
CA ILE A 42 -0.19 -0.58 -16.94
C ILE A 42 -1.38 -1.12 -16.12
N PHE A 43 -1.67 -0.50 -14.98
CA PHE A 43 -2.75 -0.94 -14.11
C PHE A 43 -4.14 -0.59 -14.68
N ALA A 44 -4.24 0.29 -15.68
CA ALA A 44 -5.47 0.54 -16.42
C ALA A 44 -5.85 -0.61 -17.37
N ASP A 45 -4.90 -1.47 -17.76
CA ASP A 45 -5.16 -2.67 -18.56
C ASP A 45 -5.85 -3.77 -17.73
N ALA A 46 -7.06 -4.16 -18.14
CA ALA A 46 -7.84 -5.20 -17.47
C ALA A 46 -7.17 -6.59 -17.52
N THR A 47 -6.52 -6.94 -18.63
CA THR A 47 -5.79 -8.20 -18.78
C THR A 47 -4.60 -8.24 -17.83
N PHE A 48 -3.90 -7.11 -17.68
CA PHE A 48 -2.83 -7.01 -16.69
C PHE A 48 -3.36 -7.20 -15.27
N ARG A 49 -4.42 -6.48 -14.89
CA ARG A 49 -5.04 -6.62 -13.56
C ARG A 49 -5.48 -8.04 -13.28
N GLU A 50 -6.15 -8.69 -14.23
CA GLU A 50 -6.64 -10.05 -14.05
C GLU A 50 -5.50 -11.05 -13.85
N ARG A 51 -4.51 -11.02 -14.75
CA ARG A 51 -3.39 -11.96 -14.73
C ARG A 51 -2.44 -11.73 -13.57
N HIS A 52 -2.23 -10.48 -13.15
CA HIS A 52 -1.17 -10.12 -12.21
C HIS A 52 -1.67 -9.76 -10.81
N LEU A 53 -2.92 -9.32 -10.66
CA LEU A 53 -3.49 -8.90 -9.37
C LEU A 53 -4.59 -9.86 -8.90
N THR A 54 -5.72 -9.92 -9.61
CA THR A 54 -6.91 -10.68 -9.18
C THR A 54 -6.59 -12.16 -9.00
N ALA A 55 -5.88 -12.77 -9.97
CA ALA A 55 -5.45 -14.17 -9.90
C ALA A 55 -4.50 -14.47 -8.72
N ARG A 56 -3.94 -13.44 -8.08
CA ARG A 56 -3.06 -13.53 -6.90
C ARG A 56 -3.71 -12.94 -5.64
N SER A 57 -5.02 -12.70 -5.67
CA SER A 57 -5.77 -12.10 -4.57
C SER A 57 -5.27 -10.71 -4.14
N LEU A 58 -4.66 -9.98 -5.07
CA LEU A 58 -4.25 -8.59 -4.87
C LEU A 58 -5.33 -7.64 -5.41
N VAL A 59 -5.47 -6.50 -4.73
CA VAL A 59 -6.35 -5.42 -5.17
C VAL A 59 -5.50 -4.31 -5.76
N SER A 60 -5.90 -3.81 -6.93
CA SER A 60 -5.25 -2.68 -7.59
C SER A 60 -5.28 -1.44 -6.70
N ALA A 61 -4.11 -0.87 -6.43
CA ALA A 61 -3.95 0.42 -5.77
C ALA A 61 -3.19 1.34 -6.71
N ILE A 62 -3.88 2.33 -7.28
CA ILE A 62 -3.29 3.34 -8.16
C ILE A 62 -3.29 4.65 -7.40
N ASN A 63 -2.20 4.91 -6.69
CA ASN A 63 -1.99 6.15 -5.93
C ASN A 63 -1.12 7.10 -6.76
N THR A 64 -1.28 8.40 -6.56
CA THR A 64 -0.24 9.37 -6.91
C THR A 64 0.97 9.21 -5.98
N PRO A 65 2.17 9.69 -6.36
CA PRO A 65 3.34 9.65 -5.49
C PRO A 65 3.11 10.30 -4.11
N ASP A 66 2.37 11.42 -4.07
CA ASP A 66 2.10 12.15 -2.84
C ASP A 66 1.10 11.41 -1.93
N GLU A 67 0.06 10.81 -2.50
CA GLU A 67 -0.89 9.96 -1.76
C GLU A 67 -0.19 8.73 -1.18
N PHE A 68 0.69 8.10 -1.96
CA PHE A 68 1.45 6.95 -1.48
C PHE A 68 2.44 7.34 -0.37
N ALA A 69 3.11 8.49 -0.49
CA ALA A 69 3.95 9.03 0.57
C ALA A 69 3.13 9.32 1.85
N ALA A 70 1.89 9.78 1.71
CA ALA A 70 0.98 9.99 2.84
C ALA A 70 0.50 8.67 3.47
N GLU A 71 0.27 7.62 2.68
CA GLU A 71 -0.03 6.27 3.16
C GLU A 71 1.11 5.70 3.99
N ILE A 72 2.35 5.76 3.49
CA ILE A 72 3.54 5.30 4.24
C ILE A 72 3.68 6.01 5.59
N ARG A 73 3.44 7.34 5.65
CA ARG A 73 3.50 8.09 6.90
C ARG A 73 2.43 7.62 7.90
N ARG A 74 1.20 7.39 7.43
CA ARG A 74 0.09 6.91 8.28
C ARG A 74 0.37 5.50 8.79
N ASP A 75 0.79 4.60 7.92
CA ASP A 75 1.07 3.21 8.27
C ASP A 75 2.25 3.09 9.23
N ARG A 76 3.30 3.89 9.03
CA ARG A 76 4.43 3.93 9.96
C ARG A 76 4.00 4.38 11.36
N ALA A 77 3.13 5.39 11.46
CA ALA A 77 2.61 5.85 12.74
C ALA A 77 1.74 4.77 13.42
N LEU A 78 0.89 4.09 12.66
CA LEU A 78 0.07 2.97 13.17
C LEU A 78 0.96 1.81 13.63
N ALA A 79 1.94 1.40 12.83
CA ALA A 79 2.86 0.33 13.16
C ALA A 79 3.64 0.61 14.45
N GLN A 80 4.08 1.87 14.66
CA GLN A 80 4.70 2.28 15.92
C GLN A 80 3.79 2.09 17.13
N GLN A 81 2.50 2.42 17.00
CA GLN A 81 1.51 2.21 18.07
C GLN A 81 1.32 0.72 18.37
N VAL A 82 1.22 -0.12 17.33
CA VAL A 82 1.07 -1.58 17.47
C VAL A 82 2.30 -2.20 18.13
N VAL A 83 3.51 -1.87 17.67
CA VAL A 83 4.78 -2.37 18.25
C VAL A 83 4.86 -2.04 19.74
N LYS A 84 4.56 -0.79 20.11
CA LYS A 84 4.55 -0.35 21.52
C LYS A 84 3.51 -1.09 22.35
N ALA A 85 2.28 -1.25 21.83
CA ALA A 85 1.21 -1.94 22.55
C ALA A 85 1.49 -3.44 22.72
N ALA A 86 2.23 -4.05 21.79
CA ALA A 86 2.61 -5.45 21.83
C ALA A 86 3.84 -5.74 22.70
N GLY A 87 4.53 -4.72 23.21
CA GLY A 87 5.77 -4.89 24.00
C GLY A 87 6.93 -5.46 23.19
N LEU A 88 6.94 -5.23 21.87
CA LEU A 88 7.98 -5.72 20.98
C LEU A 88 9.17 -4.74 20.99
N GLU A 89 10.36 -5.26 21.27
CA GLU A 89 11.61 -4.49 21.22
C GLU A 89 12.20 -4.49 19.80
N PRO A 90 12.89 -3.41 19.39
CA PRO A 90 13.70 -3.42 18.17
C PRO A 90 14.73 -4.55 18.22
N GLN A 91 14.88 -5.28 17.10
CA GLN A 91 16.00 -6.22 16.93
C GLN A 91 17.27 -5.50 16.51
#